data_AF-A0A8S1CQB7-F1
#
_entry.id   AF-A0A8S1CQB7-F1
#
_cell.length_a   1.000
_cell.length_b   1.000
_cell.length_c   1.000
_cell.angle_alpha   90.00
_cell.angle_beta   90.00
_cell.angle_gamma   90.00
#
_symmetry.space_group_name_H-M   'P 1'
#
loop_
_entity.id
_entity.type
_entity.pdbx_description
1 polymer ?
#
loop_
_entity_poly.entity_id
_entity_poly.type
_entity_poly.pdbx_seq_one_letter_code
_entity_poly.pdbx_strand_id
1 'polypeptide(L)'
;MADTSGRDFLSQYRNINGKLKKRFLRKPNVAEASELYGALVTQLENENQLDYAGFCCLSVAKCEQSLAHLPGETAALIRASRLFLQAEKNIYKLGCPSFEENLQAAIGCYGKAATLLVEQRQPSLAAGLCLELGDALSQLGHTLEATTQYQRAAELQAGSPADQAHALGLEASCKIKLGDYDGALHIFSDMAALAETGGSYGVLCDIRHRCEVTRVLLLMILQPTPQKLTPELGTLLEKYAWAENNSQSGILSEELFLLLQSMVMACQSKDVDALHLLESDLQELLSPEQMDLMHVLIRCMVSKI
;
A
#
# COMPACT_ATOMS: atom_id res chain seq x y z
N MET A 1 -6.46 -36.99 23.02
CA MET A 1 -5.16 -37.26 22.36
C MET A 1 -4.51 -35.91 22.09
N ALA A 2 -3.94 -35.30 23.13
CA ALA A 2 -3.50 -33.91 23.15
C ALA A 2 -1.95 -33.82 23.17
N ASP A 3 -1.40 -32.89 22.39
CA ASP A 3 -0.13 -32.19 22.59
C ASP A 3 1.17 -32.99 22.81
N THR A 4 1.57 -33.80 21.84
CA THR A 4 2.95 -34.33 21.77
C THR A 4 3.86 -33.58 20.80
N SER A 5 3.35 -32.89 19.78
CA SER A 5 4.16 -32.12 18.82
C SER A 5 4.67 -30.79 19.40
N GLY A 6 3.83 -30.04 20.11
CA GLY A 6 4.22 -28.74 20.71
C GLY A 6 5.32 -28.80 21.78
N ARG A 7 5.56 -29.98 22.38
CA ARG A 7 6.61 -30.16 23.41
C ARG A 7 8.01 -30.41 22.82
N ASP A 8 8.11 -30.82 21.56
CA ASP A 8 9.39 -31.15 20.94
C ASP A 8 10.11 -29.89 20.43
N PHE A 9 9.41 -29.01 19.70
CA PHE A 9 10.04 -27.83 19.08
C PHE A 9 10.59 -26.83 20.12
N LEU A 10 9.86 -26.56 21.22
CA LEU A 10 10.32 -25.63 22.27
C LEU A 10 11.58 -26.17 22.96
N SER A 11 11.69 -27.48 23.11
CA SER A 11 12.88 -28.14 23.64
C SER A 11 14.05 -27.97 22.69
N GLN A 12 13.84 -28.23 21.40
CA GLN A 12 14.84 -28.04 20.35
C GLN A 12 15.32 -26.57 20.29
N TYR A 13 14.39 -25.62 20.28
CA TYR A 13 14.70 -24.18 20.30
C TYR A 13 15.55 -23.80 21.53
N ARG A 14 15.18 -24.25 22.74
CA ARG A 14 15.94 -24.01 23.96
C ARG A 14 17.33 -24.65 23.92
N ASN A 15 17.45 -25.83 23.33
CA ASN A 15 18.72 -26.53 23.17
C ASN A 15 19.66 -25.76 22.24
N ILE A 16 19.16 -25.26 21.11
CA ILE A 16 19.94 -24.42 20.19
C ILE A 16 20.37 -23.13 20.89
N ASN A 17 19.47 -22.46 21.60
CA ASN A 17 19.80 -21.25 22.36
C ASN A 17 20.82 -21.54 23.49
N GLY A 18 20.75 -22.71 24.11
CA GLY A 18 21.74 -23.18 25.09
C GLY A 18 23.13 -23.43 24.51
N LYS A 19 23.25 -23.74 23.21
CA LYS A 19 24.54 -23.84 22.50
C LYS A 19 25.15 -22.46 22.23
N LEU A 20 24.33 -21.41 22.12
CA LEU A 20 24.77 -20.03 21.89
C LEU A 20 25.22 -19.30 23.16
N LYS A 21 24.80 -19.76 24.35
CA LYS A 21 25.25 -19.17 25.62
C LYS A 21 26.77 -19.27 25.76
N LYS A 22 27.41 -18.17 26.14
CA LYS A 22 28.86 -18.10 26.38
C LYS A 22 29.26 -19.16 27.41
N ARG A 23 30.10 -20.10 27.00
CA ARG A 23 30.76 -21.06 27.89
C ARG A 23 32.18 -20.58 28.13
N PHE A 24 32.71 -20.83 29.32
CA PHE A 24 34.06 -20.43 29.70
C PHE A 24 35.07 -20.89 28.62
N LEU A 25 35.86 -19.96 28.07
CA LEU A 25 36.90 -20.16 27.04
C LEU A 25 36.47 -20.65 25.63
N ARG A 26 35.18 -20.93 25.34
CA ARG A 26 34.76 -21.41 24.01
C ARG A 26 33.81 -20.43 23.32
N LYS A 27 34.20 -19.95 22.13
CA LYS A 27 33.29 -19.19 21.26
C LYS A 27 32.17 -20.12 20.77
N PRO A 28 30.90 -19.72 20.89
CA PRO A 28 29.79 -20.51 20.37
C PRO A 28 29.87 -20.60 18.83
N ASN A 29 29.47 -21.75 18.29
CA ASN A 29 29.40 -21.95 16.84
C ASN A 29 28.10 -21.34 16.31
N VAL A 30 28.15 -20.07 15.93
CA VAL A 30 26.96 -19.31 15.50
C VAL A 30 26.44 -19.79 14.13
N ALA A 31 27.32 -20.27 13.25
CA ALA A 31 26.93 -20.80 11.94
C ALA A 31 26.10 -22.10 12.07
N GLU A 32 26.55 -23.06 12.88
CA GLU A 32 25.78 -24.28 13.16
C GLU A 32 24.43 -23.96 13.82
N ALA A 33 24.39 -22.97 14.73
CA ALA A 33 23.14 -22.54 15.32
C ALA A 33 22.17 -21.94 14.28
N SER A 34 22.68 -21.17 13.32
CA SER A 34 21.91 -20.61 12.20
C SER A 34 21.26 -21.74 11.38
N GLU A 35 22.04 -22.75 10.99
CA GLU A 35 21.55 -23.92 10.24
C GLU A 35 20.50 -24.73 11.02
N LEU A 36 20.72 -24.95 12.31
CA LEU A 36 19.77 -25.68 13.17
C LEU A 36 18.44 -24.94 13.32
N TYR A 37 18.47 -23.61 13.47
CA TYR A 37 17.23 -22.82 13.44
C TYR A 37 16.58 -22.87 12.07
N GLY A 38 17.34 -22.83 10.97
CA GLY A 38 16.82 -22.98 9.61
C GLY A 38 16.08 -24.30 9.38
N ALA A 39 16.63 -25.41 9.88
CA ALA A 39 15.96 -26.71 9.83
C ALA A 39 14.66 -26.70 10.65
N LEU A 40 14.68 -26.11 11.85
CA LEU A 40 13.49 -25.99 12.70
C LEU A 40 12.39 -25.16 12.03
N VAL A 41 12.74 -24.10 11.30
CA VAL A 41 11.77 -23.31 10.51
C VAL A 41 11.04 -24.20 9.50
N THR A 42 11.77 -25.01 8.73
CA THR A 42 11.14 -25.88 7.72
C THR A 42 10.23 -26.93 8.34
N GLN A 43 10.58 -27.46 9.52
CA GLN A 43 9.72 -28.37 10.25
C GLN A 43 8.42 -27.67 10.71
N LEU A 44 8.54 -26.47 11.30
CA LEU A 44 7.39 -25.72 11.81
C LEU A 44 6.46 -25.24 10.69
N GLU A 45 7.00 -24.91 9.52
CA GLU A 45 6.20 -24.62 8.31
C GLU A 45 5.38 -25.84 7.89
N ASN A 46 5.97 -27.04 7.88
CA ASN A 46 5.26 -28.29 7.57
C ASN A 46 4.17 -28.63 8.60
N GLU A 47 4.37 -28.23 9.86
CA GLU A 47 3.40 -28.40 10.95
C GLU A 47 2.36 -27.26 11.01
N ASN A 48 2.39 -26.31 10.08
CA ASN A 48 1.54 -25.10 10.03
C ASN A 48 1.65 -24.18 11.28
N GLN A 49 2.78 -24.22 11.98
CA GLN A 49 3.06 -23.37 13.14
C GLN A 49 3.86 -22.12 12.74
N LEU A 50 3.20 -21.22 11.99
CA LEU A 50 3.85 -20.08 11.32
C LEU A 50 4.46 -19.06 12.29
N ASP A 51 3.80 -18.75 13.41
CA ASP A 51 4.30 -17.80 14.42
C ASP A 51 5.66 -18.22 14.98
N TYR A 52 5.75 -19.50 15.37
CA TYR A 52 6.98 -20.07 15.90
C TYR A 52 8.07 -20.19 14.84
N ALA A 53 7.70 -20.48 13.58
CA ALA A 53 8.63 -20.44 12.46
C ALA A 53 9.22 -19.02 12.27
N GLY A 54 8.38 -17.97 12.37
CA GLY A 54 8.82 -16.58 12.34
C GLY A 54 9.84 -16.24 13.45
N PHE A 55 9.60 -16.69 14.70
CA PHE A 55 10.55 -16.52 15.80
C PHE A 55 11.88 -17.27 15.59
N CYS A 56 11.83 -18.44 14.95
CA CYS A 56 13.04 -19.17 14.57
C CYS A 56 13.82 -18.41 13.48
N CYS A 57 13.15 -17.86 12.47
CA CYS A 57 13.78 -17.00 11.46
C CYS A 57 14.42 -15.73 12.07
N LEU A 58 13.78 -15.10 13.06
CA LEU A 58 14.40 -14.01 13.82
C LEU A 58 15.68 -14.44 14.53
N SER A 59 15.73 -15.69 14.99
CA SER A 59 16.92 -16.25 15.64
C SER A 59 18.03 -16.52 14.64
N VAL A 60 17.69 -16.96 13.42
CA VAL A 60 18.62 -17.04 12.27
C VAL A 60 19.18 -15.65 11.96
N ALA A 61 18.34 -14.63 11.81
CA ALA A 61 18.78 -13.27 11.51
C ALA A 61 19.78 -12.74 12.55
N LYS A 62 19.54 -12.98 13.85
CA LYS A 62 20.48 -12.62 14.93
C LYS A 62 21.82 -13.38 14.85
N CYS A 63 21.80 -14.63 14.39
CA CYS A 63 23.02 -15.41 14.17
C CYS A 63 23.82 -14.84 13.00
N GLU A 64 23.18 -14.57 11.86
CA GLU A 64 23.78 -13.95 10.68
C GLU A 64 24.34 -12.55 10.97
N GLN A 65 23.62 -11.75 11.75
CA GLN A 65 24.08 -10.45 12.24
C GLN A 65 25.37 -10.57 13.06
N SER A 66 25.43 -11.58 13.95
CA SER A 66 26.63 -11.85 14.76
C SER A 66 27.82 -12.34 13.92
N LEU A 67 27.54 -12.93 12.76
CA LEU A 67 28.53 -13.34 11.77
C LEU A 67 28.90 -12.22 10.79
N ALA A 68 28.26 -11.04 10.91
CA ALA A 68 28.39 -9.91 9.99
C ALA A 68 28.03 -10.24 8.53
N HIS A 69 27.10 -11.19 8.34
CA HIS A 69 26.64 -11.62 7.03
C HIS A 69 25.31 -10.93 6.65
N LEU A 70 25.42 -9.72 6.09
CA LEU A 70 24.28 -8.83 5.80
C LEU A 70 23.21 -9.42 4.85
N PRO A 71 23.55 -10.11 3.74
CA PRO A 71 22.54 -10.67 2.85
C PRO A 71 21.73 -11.79 3.51
N GLY A 72 22.40 -12.63 4.32
CA GLY A 72 21.74 -13.70 5.08
C GLY A 72 20.82 -13.14 6.17
N GLU A 73 21.27 -12.13 6.90
CA GLU A 73 20.45 -11.42 7.89
C GLU A 73 19.17 -10.84 7.24
N THR A 74 19.32 -10.17 6.11
CA THR A 74 18.20 -9.55 5.38
C THR A 74 17.22 -10.59 4.87
N ALA A 75 17.71 -11.67 4.26
CA ALA A 75 16.86 -12.76 3.76
C ALA A 75 16.08 -13.45 4.91
N ALA A 76 16.73 -13.66 6.06
CA ALA A 76 16.09 -14.23 7.24
C ALA A 76 15.03 -13.30 7.82
N LEU A 77 15.26 -11.99 7.84
CA LEU A 77 14.27 -10.99 8.28
C LEU A 77 13.06 -10.92 7.36
N ILE A 78 13.25 -10.95 6.03
CA ILE A 78 12.16 -10.97 5.04
C ILE A 78 11.34 -12.26 5.19
N ARG A 79 11.99 -13.40 5.42
CA ARG A 79 11.28 -14.66 5.66
C ARG A 79 10.48 -14.60 6.95
N ALA A 80 11.07 -14.09 8.04
CA ALA A 80 10.37 -13.92 9.31
C ALA A 80 9.12 -13.02 9.15
N SER A 81 9.26 -11.90 8.48
CA SER A 81 8.17 -10.93 8.30
C SER A 81 7.00 -11.53 7.52
N ARG A 82 7.28 -12.28 6.45
CA ARG A 82 6.25 -13.00 5.66
C ARG A 82 5.52 -14.06 6.46
N LEU A 83 6.24 -14.83 7.29
CA LEU A 83 5.64 -15.87 8.14
C LEU A 83 4.69 -15.26 9.18
N PHE A 84 5.12 -14.21 9.88
CA PHE A 84 4.26 -13.50 10.83
C PHE A 84 3.03 -12.89 10.15
N LEU A 85 3.22 -12.28 8.98
CA LEU A 85 2.11 -11.68 8.23
C LEU A 85 1.11 -12.74 7.75
N GLN A 86 1.58 -13.90 7.29
CA GLN A 86 0.72 -15.00 6.89
C GLN A 86 -0.06 -15.56 8.08
N ALA A 87 0.57 -15.64 9.24
CA ALA A 87 -0.10 -16.08 10.45
C ALA A 87 -1.20 -15.11 10.89
N GLU A 88 -0.93 -13.79 10.86
CA GLU A 88 -1.97 -12.78 11.13
C GLU A 88 -3.12 -12.88 10.12
N LYS A 89 -2.82 -13.03 8.82
CA LYS A 89 -3.86 -13.22 7.81
C LYS A 89 -4.71 -14.47 8.07
N ASN A 90 -4.13 -15.55 8.60
CA ASN A 90 -4.88 -16.74 8.97
C ASN A 90 -5.79 -16.49 10.17
N ILE A 91 -5.30 -15.76 11.17
CA ILE A 91 -6.09 -15.35 12.35
C ILE A 91 -7.27 -14.45 11.93
N TYR A 92 -7.00 -13.45 11.08
CA TYR A 92 -8.01 -12.56 10.53
C TYR A 92 -9.09 -13.32 9.75
N LYS A 93 -8.71 -14.28 8.90
CA LYS A 93 -9.66 -15.14 8.15
C LYS A 93 -10.54 -16.00 9.06
N LEU A 94 -10.04 -16.39 10.23
CA LEU A 94 -10.81 -17.15 11.21
C LEU A 94 -11.77 -16.25 12.01
N GLY A 95 -11.66 -14.92 11.89
CA GLY A 95 -12.45 -13.97 12.66
C GLY A 95 -12.12 -13.98 14.14
N CYS A 96 -10.94 -14.49 14.51
CA CYS A 96 -10.51 -14.56 15.91
C CYS A 96 -9.98 -13.19 16.34
N PRO A 97 -10.42 -12.65 17.49
CA PRO A 97 -9.81 -11.44 18.05
C PRO A 97 -8.36 -11.75 18.42
N SER A 98 -7.43 -10.99 17.86
CA SER A 98 -5.99 -11.08 18.14
C SER A 98 -5.51 -9.80 18.82
N PHE A 99 -4.38 -9.89 19.53
CA PHE A 99 -3.67 -8.71 20.05
C PHE A 99 -2.70 -8.13 19.02
N GLU A 100 -2.81 -8.53 17.75
CA GLU A 100 -1.95 -8.07 16.65
C GLU A 100 -0.44 -8.24 16.90
N GLU A 101 -0.04 -9.18 17.77
CA GLU A 101 1.37 -9.39 18.13
C GLU A 101 2.19 -9.82 16.92
N ASN A 102 1.62 -10.69 16.07
CA ASN A 102 2.25 -11.14 14.84
C ASN A 102 2.34 -10.01 13.82
N LEU A 103 1.30 -9.16 13.71
CA LEU A 103 1.33 -7.97 12.86
C LEU A 103 2.45 -7.01 13.26
N GLN A 104 2.54 -6.65 14.55
CA GLN A 104 3.59 -5.75 15.05
C GLN A 104 4.99 -6.35 14.87
N ALA A 105 5.14 -7.67 15.07
CA ALA A 105 6.37 -8.37 14.78
C ALA A 105 6.72 -8.30 13.27
N ALA A 106 5.73 -8.48 12.39
CA ALA A 106 5.92 -8.38 10.94
C ALA A 106 6.36 -6.97 10.53
N ILE A 107 5.66 -5.91 10.97
CA ILE A 107 5.99 -4.51 10.70
C ILE A 107 7.43 -4.19 11.15
N GLY A 108 7.80 -4.61 12.37
CA GLY A 108 9.15 -4.41 12.89
C GLY A 108 10.22 -5.14 12.08
N CYS A 109 9.93 -6.35 11.59
CA CYS A 109 10.85 -7.11 10.72
C CYS A 109 10.99 -6.48 9.33
N TYR A 110 9.88 -6.10 8.70
CA TYR A 110 9.88 -5.40 7.41
C TYR A 110 10.64 -4.07 7.51
N GLY A 111 10.40 -3.29 8.58
CA GLY A 111 11.09 -2.02 8.80
C GLY A 111 12.61 -2.17 8.84
N LYS A 112 13.11 -3.18 9.57
CA LYS A 112 14.55 -3.50 9.65
C LYS A 112 15.11 -4.06 8.33
N ALA A 113 14.36 -4.92 7.66
CA ALA A 113 14.77 -5.44 6.36
C ALA A 113 14.90 -4.30 5.32
N ALA A 114 13.94 -3.38 5.30
CA ALA A 114 13.97 -2.22 4.42
C ALA A 114 15.17 -1.31 4.69
N THR A 115 15.53 -1.04 5.96
CA THR A 115 16.73 -0.24 6.27
C THR A 115 18.02 -0.92 5.81
N LEU A 116 18.15 -2.23 6.04
CA LEU A 116 19.32 -3.00 5.61
C LEU A 116 19.46 -3.06 4.08
N LEU A 117 18.34 -3.13 3.35
CA LEU A 117 18.36 -3.10 1.89
C LEU A 117 18.78 -1.75 1.32
N VAL A 118 18.36 -0.66 1.96
CA VAL A 118 18.82 0.69 1.60
C VAL A 118 20.33 0.82 1.84
N GLU A 119 20.83 0.31 2.96
CA GLU A 119 22.28 0.24 3.25
C GLU A 119 23.05 -0.59 2.20
N GLN A 120 22.44 -1.66 1.68
CA GLN A 120 22.99 -2.49 0.60
C GLN A 120 22.86 -1.87 -0.80
N ARG A 121 22.37 -0.62 -0.91
CA ARG A 121 22.12 0.09 -2.17
C ARG A 121 21.10 -0.57 -3.08
N GLN A 122 20.10 -1.24 -2.52
CA GLN A 122 18.97 -1.86 -3.23
C GLN A 122 17.63 -1.21 -2.85
N PRO A 123 17.41 0.09 -3.16
CA PRO A 123 16.19 0.80 -2.78
C PRO A 123 14.94 0.28 -3.49
N SER A 124 15.07 -0.27 -4.70
CA SER A 124 13.94 -0.86 -5.44
C SER A 124 13.35 -2.08 -4.72
N LEU A 125 14.20 -2.95 -4.17
CA LEU A 125 13.76 -4.10 -3.39
C LEU A 125 13.15 -3.65 -2.06
N ALA A 126 13.73 -2.64 -1.41
CA ALA A 126 13.18 -2.06 -0.19
C ALA A 126 11.78 -1.48 -0.43
N ALA A 127 11.56 -0.79 -1.55
CA ALA A 127 10.24 -0.29 -1.93
C ALA A 127 9.23 -1.43 -2.17
N GLY A 128 9.65 -2.50 -2.85
CA GLY A 128 8.80 -3.69 -3.03
C GLY A 128 8.34 -4.31 -1.72
N LEU A 129 9.20 -4.35 -0.70
CA LEU A 129 8.81 -4.81 0.65
C LEU A 129 7.81 -3.88 1.33
N CYS A 130 7.97 -2.55 1.19
CA CYS A 130 7.02 -1.57 1.71
C CYS A 130 5.65 -1.70 1.03
N LEU A 131 5.61 -1.94 -0.29
CA LEU A 131 4.37 -2.21 -1.04
C LEU A 131 3.69 -3.50 -0.57
N GLU A 132 4.45 -4.58 -0.42
CA GLU A 132 3.94 -5.88 0.09
C GLU A 132 3.31 -5.73 1.48
N LEU A 133 3.96 -4.96 2.37
CA LEU A 133 3.42 -4.65 3.69
C LEU A 133 2.17 -3.76 3.61
N GLY A 134 2.19 -2.71 2.79
CA GLY A 134 1.05 -1.82 2.57
C GLY A 134 -0.20 -2.56 2.09
N ASP A 135 -0.04 -3.45 1.11
CA ASP A 135 -1.14 -4.25 0.56
C ASP A 135 -1.75 -5.17 1.62
N ALA A 136 -0.90 -5.75 2.47
CA ALA A 136 -1.36 -6.60 3.54
C ALA A 136 -2.07 -5.82 4.65
N LEU A 137 -1.56 -4.64 5.03
CA LEU A 137 -2.22 -3.76 6.00
C LEU A 137 -3.58 -3.27 5.49
N SER A 138 -3.66 -2.92 4.21
CA SER A 138 -4.91 -2.53 3.54
C SER A 138 -5.95 -3.65 3.58
N GLN A 139 -5.53 -4.90 3.33
CA GLN A 139 -6.38 -6.10 3.44
C GLN A 139 -6.87 -6.39 4.87
N LEU A 140 -6.04 -6.07 5.87
CA LEU A 140 -6.36 -6.24 7.30
C LEU A 140 -7.20 -5.08 7.87
N GLY A 141 -7.45 -4.02 7.08
CA GLY A 141 -8.23 -2.86 7.50
C GLY A 141 -7.43 -1.73 8.14
N HIS A 142 -6.10 -1.86 8.26
CA HIS A 142 -5.20 -0.84 8.79
C HIS A 142 -4.81 0.16 7.70
N THR A 143 -5.80 0.87 7.15
CA THR A 143 -5.63 1.78 6.01
C THR A 143 -4.71 2.97 6.33
N LEU A 144 -4.71 3.47 7.57
CA LEU A 144 -3.84 4.58 7.96
C LEU A 144 -2.35 4.16 7.93
N GLU A 145 -2.01 3.01 8.51
CA GLU A 145 -0.63 2.52 8.49
C GLU A 145 -0.18 2.20 7.06
N ALA A 146 -1.08 1.64 6.25
CA ALA A 146 -0.82 1.37 4.84
C ALA A 146 -0.39 2.65 4.08
N THR A 147 -1.05 3.79 4.30
CA THR A 147 -0.66 5.06 3.65
C THR A 147 0.80 5.44 3.92
N THR A 148 1.26 5.29 5.17
CA THR A 148 2.65 5.61 5.52
C THR A 148 3.66 4.69 4.83
N GLN A 149 3.31 3.42 4.61
CA GLN A 149 4.19 2.48 3.91
C GLN A 149 4.22 2.74 2.40
N TYR A 150 3.10 3.11 1.80
CA TYR A 150 3.03 3.51 0.38
C TYR A 150 3.81 4.80 0.11
N GLN A 151 3.70 5.81 0.99
CA GLN A 151 4.51 7.03 0.92
C GLN A 151 6.01 6.71 0.92
N ARG A 152 6.44 5.87 1.88
CA ARG A 152 7.84 5.43 1.97
C ARG A 152 8.28 4.66 0.71
N ALA A 153 7.41 3.84 0.12
CA ALA A 153 7.71 3.13 -1.13
C ALA A 153 7.90 4.10 -2.30
N ALA A 154 7.05 5.12 -2.41
CA ALA A 154 7.14 6.15 -3.45
C ALA A 154 8.45 6.95 -3.35
N GLU A 155 8.87 7.33 -2.14
CA GLU A 155 10.15 8.02 -1.90
C GLU A 155 11.36 7.18 -2.34
N LEU A 156 11.33 5.87 -2.07
CA LEU A 156 12.39 4.93 -2.45
C LEU A 156 12.44 4.67 -3.97
N GLN A 157 11.33 4.87 -4.67
CA GLN A 157 11.16 4.64 -6.11
C GLN A 157 11.34 5.89 -6.97
N ALA A 158 11.93 6.96 -6.45
CA ALA A 158 12.16 8.21 -7.21
C ALA A 158 12.96 8.03 -8.53
N GLY A 159 13.62 6.88 -8.74
CA GLY A 159 14.31 6.54 -9.98
C GLY A 159 13.44 5.99 -11.10
N SER A 160 12.21 5.53 -10.82
CA SER A 160 11.28 4.99 -11.81
C SER A 160 9.89 5.63 -11.68
N PRO A 161 9.52 6.60 -12.56
CA PRO A 161 8.30 7.38 -12.41
C PRO A 161 7.02 6.53 -12.52
N ALA A 162 7.06 5.42 -13.27
CA ALA A 162 5.94 4.50 -13.37
C ALA A 162 5.65 3.76 -12.05
N ASP A 163 6.68 3.28 -11.36
CA ASP A 163 6.53 2.57 -10.09
C ASP A 163 6.13 3.55 -8.98
N GLN A 164 6.74 4.74 -8.98
CA GLN A 164 6.36 5.82 -8.06
C GLN A 164 4.89 6.21 -8.22
N ALA A 165 4.41 6.39 -9.45
CA ALA A 165 3.01 6.71 -9.72
C ALA A 165 2.07 5.57 -9.32
N HIS A 166 2.51 4.31 -9.42
CA HIS A 166 1.74 3.18 -8.91
C HIS A 166 1.60 3.21 -7.38
N ALA A 167 2.70 3.42 -6.65
CA ALA A 167 2.71 3.52 -5.19
C ALA A 167 1.83 4.67 -4.68
N LEU A 168 1.96 5.86 -5.28
CA LEU A 168 1.10 7.02 -4.98
C LEU A 168 -0.38 6.74 -5.29
N GLY A 169 -0.65 5.96 -6.34
CA GLY A 169 -2.01 5.53 -6.66
C GLY A 169 -2.66 4.69 -5.56
N LEU A 170 -1.90 3.75 -4.97
CA LEU A 170 -2.38 2.94 -3.85
C LEU A 170 -2.58 3.77 -2.58
N GLU A 171 -1.70 4.73 -2.34
CA GLU A 171 -1.85 5.71 -1.25
C GLU A 171 -3.13 6.54 -1.42
N ALA A 172 -3.38 7.06 -2.61
CA ALA A 172 -4.57 7.86 -2.91
C ALA A 172 -5.86 7.05 -2.71
N SER A 173 -5.90 5.79 -3.18
CA SER A 173 -7.04 4.90 -2.94
C SER A 173 -7.25 4.64 -1.43
N CYS A 174 -6.19 4.55 -0.63
CA CYS A 174 -6.31 4.44 0.83
C CYS A 174 -6.82 5.72 1.49
N LYS A 175 -6.39 6.90 1.02
CA LYS A 175 -6.88 8.20 1.49
C LYS A 175 -8.36 8.43 1.18
N ILE A 176 -8.82 8.01 0.00
CA ILE A 176 -10.24 8.03 -0.36
C ILE A 176 -11.06 7.18 0.62
N LYS A 177 -10.60 5.95 0.94
CA LYS A 177 -11.27 5.07 1.91
C LYS A 177 -11.33 5.67 3.33
N LEU A 178 -10.33 6.45 3.70
CA LEU A 178 -10.29 7.17 4.98
C LEU A 178 -11.18 8.43 4.98
N GLY A 179 -11.69 8.86 3.82
CA GLY A 179 -12.45 10.11 3.66
C GLY A 179 -11.59 11.37 3.63
N ASP A 180 -10.26 11.24 3.53
CA ASP A 180 -9.32 12.36 3.40
C ASP A 180 -9.21 12.78 1.93
N TYR A 181 -10.25 13.45 1.44
CA TYR A 181 -10.36 13.88 0.05
C TYR A 181 -9.36 14.99 -0.32
N ASP A 182 -9.02 15.88 0.62
CA ASP A 182 -8.02 16.93 0.40
C ASP A 182 -6.63 16.32 0.19
N GLY A 183 -6.22 15.36 1.03
CA GLY A 183 -4.96 14.64 0.88
C GLY A 183 -4.91 13.83 -0.41
N ALA A 184 -6.01 13.15 -0.76
CA ALA A 184 -6.11 12.42 -2.03
C ALA A 184 -5.93 13.35 -3.25
N LEU A 185 -6.53 14.54 -3.24
CA LEU A 185 -6.41 15.52 -4.33
C LEU A 185 -4.96 15.99 -4.53
N HIS A 186 -4.21 16.18 -3.44
CA HIS A 186 -2.78 16.52 -3.50
C HIS A 186 -2.00 15.40 -4.19
N ILE A 187 -2.18 14.15 -3.75
CA ILE A 187 -1.46 12.99 -4.30
C ILE A 187 -1.78 12.82 -5.80
N PHE A 188 -3.05 12.95 -6.22
CA PHE A 188 -3.41 12.87 -7.63
C PHE A 188 -2.83 14.03 -8.47
N SER A 189 -2.61 15.19 -7.88
CA SER A 189 -1.95 16.32 -8.55
C SER A 189 -0.46 16.04 -8.73
N ASP A 190 0.21 15.52 -7.69
CA ASP A 190 1.62 15.08 -7.79
C ASP A 190 1.78 13.97 -8.84
N MET A 191 0.87 12.98 -8.86
CA MET A 191 0.87 11.93 -9.87
C MET A 191 0.67 12.46 -11.29
N ALA A 192 -0.15 13.50 -11.49
CA ALA A 192 -0.33 14.12 -12.79
C ALA A 192 0.94 14.83 -13.25
N ALA A 193 1.61 15.58 -12.36
CA ALA A 193 2.90 16.21 -12.65
C ALA A 193 3.98 15.18 -13.00
N LEU A 194 4.03 14.05 -12.27
CA LEU A 194 4.94 12.94 -12.60
C LEU A 194 4.64 12.34 -13.97
N ALA A 195 3.37 12.12 -14.31
CA ALA A 195 2.96 11.58 -15.60
C ALA A 195 3.31 12.52 -16.78
N GLU A 196 3.27 13.84 -16.58
CA GLU A 196 3.70 14.80 -17.59
C GLU A 196 5.21 14.72 -17.88
N THR A 197 6.03 14.46 -16.86
CA THR A 197 7.48 14.29 -17.03
C THR A 197 7.86 12.95 -17.68
N GLY A 198 7.04 11.91 -17.49
CA GLY A 198 7.34 10.54 -17.92
C GLY A 198 7.04 10.21 -19.39
N GLY A 199 6.52 11.17 -20.17
CA GLY A 199 6.26 10.99 -21.60
C GLY A 199 4.85 10.45 -21.92
N SER A 200 4.45 10.61 -23.19
CA SER A 200 3.04 10.51 -23.61
C SER A 200 2.56 9.10 -24.02
N TYR A 201 3.24 8.02 -23.60
CA TYR A 201 2.96 6.67 -24.11
C TYR A 201 2.91 5.60 -23.02
N GLY A 202 1.96 4.66 -23.14
CA GLY A 202 1.86 3.47 -22.31
C GLY A 202 1.14 3.68 -20.96
N VAL A 203 1.59 2.97 -19.92
CA VAL A 203 0.97 2.92 -18.57
C VAL A 203 0.75 4.29 -17.94
N LEU A 204 1.61 5.26 -18.22
CA LEU A 204 1.47 6.63 -17.73
C LEU A 204 0.25 7.35 -18.32
N CYS A 205 -0.19 6.95 -19.52
CA CYS A 205 -1.40 7.47 -20.12
C CYS A 205 -2.61 7.02 -19.31
N ASP A 206 -2.74 5.72 -19.01
CA ASP A 206 -3.85 5.18 -18.20
C ASP A 206 -3.88 5.80 -16.80
N ILE A 207 -2.70 6.00 -16.20
CA ILE A 207 -2.57 6.71 -14.92
C ILE A 207 -3.07 8.15 -15.04
N ARG A 208 -2.71 8.85 -16.12
CA ARG A 208 -3.18 10.22 -16.37
C ARG A 208 -4.69 10.29 -16.55
N HIS A 209 -5.28 9.36 -17.31
CA HIS A 209 -6.73 9.25 -17.45
C HIS A 209 -7.39 9.10 -16.07
N ARG A 210 -6.89 8.18 -15.25
CA ARG A 210 -7.39 7.96 -13.89
C ARG A 210 -7.25 9.22 -13.02
N CYS A 211 -6.11 9.92 -13.09
CA CYS A 211 -5.88 11.16 -12.34
C CYS A 211 -6.84 12.27 -12.77
N GLU A 212 -7.06 12.49 -14.06
CA GLU A 212 -7.96 13.55 -14.55
C GLU A 212 -9.40 13.33 -14.07
N VAL A 213 -9.94 12.13 -14.26
CA VAL A 213 -11.31 11.79 -13.82
C VAL A 213 -11.47 11.94 -12.31
N THR A 214 -10.53 11.39 -11.54
CA THR A 214 -10.62 11.40 -10.07
C THR A 214 -10.45 12.80 -9.49
N ARG A 215 -9.58 13.65 -10.09
CA ARG A 215 -9.44 15.06 -9.70
C ARG A 215 -10.71 15.85 -9.94
N VAL A 216 -11.39 15.66 -11.08
CA VAL A 216 -12.69 16.31 -11.35
C VAL A 216 -13.70 15.92 -10.26
N LEU A 217 -13.87 14.63 -9.99
CA LEU A 217 -14.81 14.15 -8.96
C LEU A 217 -14.50 14.74 -7.58
N LEU A 218 -13.23 14.72 -7.16
CA LEU A 218 -12.80 15.28 -5.87
C LEU A 218 -13.03 16.80 -5.77
N LEU A 219 -12.76 17.56 -6.84
CA LEU A 219 -13.04 19.00 -6.88
C LEU A 219 -14.53 19.30 -6.70
N MET A 220 -15.40 18.48 -7.30
CA MET A 220 -16.84 18.65 -7.18
C MET A 220 -17.38 18.26 -5.79
N ILE A 221 -16.75 17.30 -5.11
CA ILE A 221 -17.06 16.95 -3.71
C ILE A 221 -16.62 18.07 -2.77
N LEU A 222 -15.35 18.48 -2.86
CA LEU A 222 -14.73 19.42 -1.93
C LEU A 222 -15.23 20.85 -2.10
N GLN A 223 -15.62 21.25 -3.32
CA GLN A 223 -15.95 22.64 -3.68
C GLN A 223 -14.98 23.65 -3.03
N PRO A 224 -13.67 23.52 -3.28
CA PRO A 224 -12.68 24.32 -2.59
C PRO A 224 -12.88 25.80 -2.88
N THR A 225 -12.81 26.63 -1.84
CA THR A 225 -12.77 28.09 -1.98
C THR A 225 -11.58 28.51 -2.86
N PRO A 226 -11.71 29.55 -3.71
CA PRO A 226 -10.71 29.91 -4.72
C PRO A 226 -9.31 30.23 -4.15
N GLN A 227 -9.20 30.49 -2.84
CA GLN A 227 -7.91 30.73 -2.16
C GLN A 227 -7.09 29.46 -1.94
N LYS A 228 -7.71 28.28 -1.93
CA LYS A 228 -7.04 26.98 -1.77
C LYS A 228 -6.80 26.26 -3.10
N LEU A 229 -7.25 26.85 -4.19
CA LEU A 229 -7.15 26.26 -5.52
C LEU A 229 -5.74 26.50 -6.06
N THR A 230 -5.00 25.43 -6.35
CA THR A 230 -3.78 25.56 -7.15
C THR A 230 -4.16 25.98 -8.58
N PRO A 231 -3.30 26.76 -9.27
CA PRO A 231 -3.63 27.29 -10.60
C PRO A 231 -3.91 26.17 -11.62
N GLU A 232 -3.27 25.01 -11.50
CA GLU A 232 -3.51 23.82 -12.32
C GLU A 232 -4.91 23.20 -12.12
N LEU A 233 -5.45 23.25 -10.90
CA LEU A 233 -6.81 22.81 -10.63
C LEU A 233 -7.84 23.83 -11.16
N GLY A 234 -7.47 25.11 -11.19
CA GLY A 234 -8.27 26.17 -11.81
C GLY A 234 -8.43 25.99 -13.32
N THR A 235 -7.33 25.78 -14.04
CA THR A 235 -7.38 25.55 -15.49
C THR A 235 -8.13 24.26 -15.84
N LEU A 236 -8.01 23.22 -15.01
CA LEU A 236 -8.77 21.99 -15.18
C LEU A 236 -10.27 22.23 -14.98
N LEU A 237 -10.67 22.96 -13.94
CA LEU A 237 -12.09 23.28 -13.71
C LEU A 237 -12.66 24.18 -14.82
N GLU A 238 -11.89 25.16 -15.30
CA GLU A 238 -12.28 25.99 -16.45
C GLU A 238 -12.48 25.16 -17.71
N LYS A 239 -11.62 24.15 -17.97
CA LYS A 239 -11.77 23.22 -19.11
C LYS A 239 -13.12 22.49 -19.09
N TYR A 240 -13.60 22.08 -17.91
CA TYR A 240 -14.88 21.35 -17.79
C TYR A 240 -16.09 22.28 -17.60
N ALA A 241 -15.90 23.51 -17.13
CA ALA A 241 -16.97 24.48 -16.95
C ALA A 241 -17.30 25.28 -18.22
N TRP A 242 -16.36 25.42 -19.16
CA TRP A 242 -16.54 26.23 -20.38
C TRP A 242 -16.56 25.33 -21.63
N ALA A 243 -17.73 25.20 -22.25
CA ALA A 243 -17.99 24.33 -23.40
C ALA A 243 -17.26 24.71 -24.71
N GLU A 244 -16.56 25.85 -24.75
CA GLU A 244 -15.96 26.37 -25.99
C GLU A 244 -14.53 25.87 -26.27
N ASN A 245 -13.87 25.25 -25.29
CA ASN A 245 -12.52 24.70 -25.49
C ASN A 245 -12.58 23.29 -26.09
N ASN A 246 -12.80 23.22 -27.40
CA ASN A 246 -12.51 22.06 -28.26
C ASN A 246 -11.00 21.75 -28.36
N SER A 247 -10.27 21.82 -27.25
CA SER A 247 -8.96 21.18 -27.19
C SER A 247 -9.26 19.72 -26.93
N GLN A 248 -9.27 18.91 -28.01
CA GLN A 248 -9.18 17.45 -27.92
C GLN A 248 -8.12 17.11 -26.88
N SER A 249 -8.53 16.76 -25.66
CA SER A 249 -7.59 16.10 -24.78
C SER A 249 -7.40 14.74 -25.40
N GLY A 250 -6.25 14.49 -26.01
CA GLY A 250 -5.84 13.15 -26.44
C GLY A 250 -5.68 12.15 -25.28
N ILE A 251 -6.17 12.54 -24.10
CA ILE A 251 -6.30 11.84 -22.83
C ILE A 251 -7.80 11.88 -22.60
N LEU A 252 -8.55 10.81 -22.41
CA LEU A 252 -10.03 10.75 -22.33
C LEU A 252 -10.73 10.66 -23.69
N SER A 253 -11.63 9.68 -23.77
CA SER A 253 -12.60 9.54 -24.85
C SER A 253 -13.55 10.75 -24.86
N GLU A 254 -13.97 11.16 -26.05
CA GLU A 254 -14.91 12.28 -26.24
C GLU A 254 -16.21 12.09 -25.43
N GLU A 255 -16.72 10.87 -25.35
CA GLU A 255 -17.92 10.52 -24.58
C GLU A 255 -17.77 10.80 -23.08
N LEU A 256 -16.73 10.24 -22.45
CA LEU A 256 -16.42 10.48 -21.03
C LEU A 256 -16.18 11.97 -20.74
N PHE A 257 -15.53 12.69 -21.65
CA PHE A 257 -15.28 14.12 -21.49
C PHE A 257 -16.59 14.92 -21.44
N LEU A 258 -17.52 14.65 -22.38
CA LEU A 258 -18.83 15.31 -22.42
C LEU A 258 -19.68 14.98 -21.20
N LEU A 259 -19.68 13.72 -20.75
CA LEU A 259 -20.40 13.31 -19.54
C LEU A 259 -19.85 14.01 -18.30
N LEU A 260 -18.52 14.12 -18.15
CA LEU A 260 -17.91 14.88 -17.05
C LEU A 260 -18.25 16.37 -17.11
N GLN A 261 -18.27 16.99 -18.29
CA GLN A 261 -18.73 18.39 -18.43
C GLN A 261 -20.18 18.54 -17.97
N SER A 262 -21.08 17.67 -18.42
CA SER A 262 -22.49 17.71 -18.01
C SER A 262 -22.67 17.53 -16.50
N MET A 263 -21.86 16.68 -15.88
CA MET A 263 -21.84 16.47 -14.43
C MET A 263 -21.37 17.73 -13.67
N VAL A 264 -20.31 18.39 -14.17
CA VAL A 264 -19.83 19.66 -13.57
C VAL A 264 -20.92 20.72 -13.64
N MET A 265 -21.63 20.83 -14.76
CA MET A 265 -22.75 21.76 -14.94
C MET A 265 -23.92 21.43 -14.02
N ALA A 266 -24.31 20.16 -13.90
CA ALA A 266 -25.38 19.70 -13.02
C ALA A 266 -25.07 20.00 -11.53
N CYS A 267 -23.82 19.84 -11.12
CA CYS A 267 -23.39 20.22 -9.78
C CYS A 267 -23.44 21.74 -9.55
N GLN A 268 -23.09 22.55 -10.54
CA GLN A 268 -23.18 24.02 -10.44
C GLN A 268 -24.62 24.52 -10.38
N SER A 269 -25.52 23.90 -11.16
CA SER A 269 -26.96 24.20 -11.13
C SER A 269 -27.69 23.57 -9.93
N LYS A 270 -27.03 22.69 -9.17
CA LYS A 270 -27.60 21.90 -8.06
C LYS A 270 -28.75 20.99 -8.49
N ASP A 271 -28.69 20.48 -9.71
CA ASP A 271 -29.71 19.58 -10.26
C ASP A 271 -29.40 18.13 -9.89
N VAL A 272 -30.10 17.60 -8.88
CA VAL A 272 -29.91 16.24 -8.37
C VAL A 272 -30.49 15.19 -9.33
N ASP A 273 -31.58 15.51 -10.03
CA ASP A 273 -32.23 14.58 -10.96
C ASP A 273 -31.34 14.35 -12.18
N ALA A 274 -30.70 15.42 -12.70
CA ALA A 274 -29.71 15.30 -13.75
C ALA A 274 -28.50 14.46 -13.33
N LEU A 275 -28.03 14.59 -12.07
CA LEU A 275 -26.91 13.78 -11.57
C LEU A 275 -27.24 12.28 -11.50
N HIS A 276 -28.47 11.91 -11.13
CA HIS A 276 -28.90 10.51 -11.13
C HIS A 276 -29.04 9.92 -12.53
N LEU A 277 -29.43 10.72 -13.53
CA LEU A 277 -29.43 10.27 -14.93
C LEU A 277 -28.00 10.07 -15.46
N LEU A 278 -27.07 10.94 -15.08
CA LEU A 278 -25.66 10.82 -15.46
C LEU A 278 -24.98 9.64 -14.76
N GLU A 279 -25.45 9.24 -13.59
CA GLU A 279 -24.93 8.09 -12.83
C GLU A 279 -25.07 6.77 -13.60
N SER A 280 -26.21 6.54 -14.27
CA SER A 280 -26.40 5.32 -15.07
C SER A 280 -25.48 5.28 -16.28
N ASP A 281 -25.25 6.43 -16.92
CA ASP A 281 -24.44 6.54 -18.13
C ASP A 281 -22.94 6.47 -17.81
N LEU A 282 -22.52 7.00 -16.66
CA LEU A 282 -21.13 6.95 -16.20
C LEU A 282 -20.73 5.60 -15.58
N GLN A 283 -21.69 4.77 -15.17
CA GLN A 283 -21.42 3.49 -14.53
C GLN A 283 -20.61 2.53 -15.41
N GLU A 284 -20.80 2.56 -16.73
CA GLU A 284 -20.07 1.68 -17.65
C GLU A 284 -18.64 2.18 -17.96
N LEU A 285 -18.36 3.46 -17.67
CA LEU A 285 -17.11 4.13 -18.05
C LEU A 285 -16.17 4.37 -16.86
N LEU A 286 -16.71 4.44 -15.64
CA LEU A 286 -15.96 4.74 -14.42
C LEU A 286 -15.47 3.48 -13.70
N SER A 287 -14.34 3.61 -12.99
CA SER A 287 -13.86 2.56 -12.09
C SER A 287 -14.74 2.48 -10.83
N PRO A 288 -14.75 1.34 -10.11
CA PRO A 288 -15.56 1.21 -8.88
C PRO A 288 -15.19 2.26 -7.84
N GLU A 289 -13.91 2.63 -7.72
CA GLU A 289 -13.46 3.69 -6.81
C GLU A 289 -14.01 5.07 -7.22
N GLN A 290 -14.11 5.34 -8.53
CA GLN A 290 -14.68 6.58 -9.05
C GLN A 290 -16.21 6.61 -8.88
N MET A 291 -16.87 5.46 -9.00
CA MET A 291 -18.30 5.33 -8.71
C MET A 291 -18.61 5.57 -7.23
N ASP A 292 -17.79 5.04 -6.32
CA ASP A 292 -17.92 5.31 -4.89
C ASP A 292 -17.82 6.82 -4.60
N LEU A 293 -16.88 7.54 -5.24
CA LEU A 293 -16.78 8.99 -5.15
C LEU A 293 -18.01 9.70 -5.72
N MET A 294 -18.58 9.21 -6.83
CA MET A 294 -19.78 9.78 -7.42
C MET A 294 -21.00 9.62 -6.49
N HIS A 295 -21.17 8.46 -5.86
CA HIS A 295 -22.21 8.26 -4.84
C HIS A 295 -22.01 9.19 -3.63
N VAL A 296 -20.77 9.39 -3.19
CA VAL A 296 -20.45 10.37 -2.13
C VAL A 296 -20.82 11.78 -2.57
N LEU A 297 -20.53 12.17 -3.82
CA LEU A 297 -20.90 13.48 -4.36
C LEU A 297 -22.41 13.69 -4.35
N ILE A 298 -23.19 12.73 -4.85
CA ILE A 298 -24.66 12.82 -4.87
C ILE A 298 -25.18 12.99 -3.44
N ARG A 299 -24.67 12.19 -2.50
CA ARG A 299 -25.03 12.30 -1.09
C ARG A 299 -24.68 13.68 -0.50
N CYS A 300 -23.50 14.21 -0.81
CA CYS A 300 -23.09 15.54 -0.39
C CYS A 300 -24.01 16.64 -0.96
N MET A 301 -24.42 16.53 -2.22
CA MET A 301 -25.32 17.49 -2.86
C MET A 301 -26.74 17.44 -2.26
N VAL A 302 -27.28 16.24 -2.01
CA VAL A 302 -28.58 16.07 -1.32
C VAL A 302 -28.53 16.65 0.10
N SER A 303 -27.41 16.51 0.82
CA SER A 303 -27.27 17.04 2.18
C SER A 303 -27.11 18.57 2.27
N LYS A 304 -26.74 19.22 1.17
CA LYS A 304 -26.52 20.68 1.07
C LYS A 304 -27.77 21.45 0.60
N ILE A 305 -28.86 20.76 0.28
CA ILE A 305 -30.18 21.32 -0.06
C ILE A 305 -31.01 21.42 1.22
#